data_AF-A0A165EA01-F1
#
_entry.id   AF-A0A165EA01-F1
#
_cell.length_a   1.000
_cell.length_b   1.000
_cell.length_c   1.000
_cell.angle_alpha   90.00
_cell.angle_beta   90.00
_cell.angle_gamma   90.00
#
_symmetry.space_group_name_H-M   'P 1'
#
loop_
_entity.id
_entity.type
_entity.pdbx_description
1 polymer ?
#
loop_
_entity_poly.entity_id
_entity_poly.type
_entity_poly.pdbx_seq_one_letter_code
_entity_poly.pdbx_strand_id
1 'polypeptide(L)'
;MLTKFCDSLTIPIKYVPRKEAGVPAPSRALAYETETPIPDPAVDPAAWHSETAELDVRAFGARDVHVTCTQLSLPLPLEYARGHWIPFHLAVSCGDEQVLDLLSTPGALDVVLDRQLRLSETKKRASEARESPPNAVGHGRYWPVRSADRPVRTRCFEGEIKVIAQLMQSFSYPRLALSVSMSYLSRKC
;
A
#
# COMPACT_ATOMS: atom_id res chain seq x y z
N MET A 1 8.53 -51.36 47.17
CA MET A 1 9.10 -50.24 46.39
C MET A 1 8.10 -49.93 45.28
N LEU A 2 7.28 -48.88 45.43
CA LEU A 2 6.21 -48.53 44.48
C LEU A 2 6.72 -47.43 43.55
N THR A 3 6.99 -47.77 42.30
CA THR A 3 7.27 -46.82 41.21
C THR A 3 5.97 -46.12 40.83
N LYS A 4 5.89 -44.83 41.13
CA LYS A 4 4.76 -43.96 40.74
C LYS A 4 4.92 -43.61 39.26
N PHE A 5 4.10 -44.20 38.40
CA PHE A 5 4.01 -43.77 37.00
C PHE A 5 3.27 -42.42 36.93
N CYS A 6 3.86 -41.46 36.25
CA CYS A 6 3.31 -40.12 36.05
C CYS A 6 2.68 -40.05 34.66
N ASP A 7 1.41 -40.42 34.55
CA ASP A 7 0.65 -40.47 33.29
C ASP A 7 0.04 -39.11 32.93
N SER A 8 0.86 -38.06 32.80
CA SER A 8 0.38 -36.76 32.33
C SER A 8 1.12 -36.33 31.06
N LEU A 9 0.39 -36.37 29.94
CA LEU A 9 0.85 -35.84 28.65
C LEU A 9 0.30 -34.42 28.47
N THR A 10 1.18 -33.42 28.50
CA THR A 10 0.82 -32.02 28.21
C THR A 10 1.20 -31.68 26.78
N ILE A 11 0.20 -31.39 25.94
CA ILE A 11 0.40 -30.95 24.56
C ILE A 11 0.09 -29.45 24.47
N PRO A 12 1.02 -28.61 24.00
CA PRO A 12 0.73 -27.20 23.80
C PRO A 12 -0.22 -27.02 22.62
N ILE A 13 -1.45 -26.57 22.89
CA ILE A 13 -2.40 -26.16 21.86
C ILE A 13 -2.11 -24.70 21.52
N LYS A 14 -1.61 -24.45 20.30
CA LYS A 14 -1.41 -23.10 19.77
C LYS A 14 -2.60 -22.71 18.90
N TYR A 15 -3.49 -21.87 19.43
CA TYR A 15 -4.52 -21.22 18.63
C TYR A 15 -3.91 -20.07 17.82
N VAL A 16 -4.00 -20.14 16.49
CA VAL A 16 -3.61 -19.05 15.60
C VAL A 16 -4.86 -18.62 14.82
N PRO A 17 -5.40 -17.41 15.08
CA PRO A 17 -6.53 -16.90 14.33
C PRO A 17 -6.20 -16.86 12.83
N ARG A 18 -7.08 -17.44 12.00
CA ARG A 18 -6.99 -17.33 10.55
C ARG A 18 -7.79 -16.11 10.12
N LYS A 19 -7.10 -15.07 9.63
CA LYS A 19 -7.72 -13.93 8.95
C LYS A 19 -7.60 -14.11 7.45
N GLU A 20 -8.73 -14.06 6.76
CA GLU A 20 -8.81 -14.09 5.30
C GLU A 20 -9.03 -12.68 4.79
N ALA A 21 -8.49 -12.39 3.60
CA ALA A 21 -8.77 -11.12 2.95
C ALA A 21 -10.21 -11.12 2.43
N GLY A 22 -10.87 -9.96 2.49
CA GLY A 22 -12.19 -9.78 1.90
C GLY A 22 -12.27 -10.16 0.41
N VAL A 23 -13.49 -10.47 -0.02
CA VAL A 23 -13.79 -10.84 -1.41
C VAL A 23 -13.44 -9.68 -2.35
N PRO A 24 -12.69 -9.91 -3.45
CA PRO A 24 -12.45 -8.90 -4.48
C PRO A 24 -13.73 -8.27 -5.03
N ALA A 25 -13.64 -7.02 -5.52
CA ALA A 25 -14.71 -6.44 -6.33
C ALA A 25 -15.05 -7.34 -7.54
N PRO A 26 -16.32 -7.43 -7.98
CA PRO A 26 -16.74 -8.36 -9.04
C PRO A 26 -15.96 -8.20 -10.35
N SER A 27 -15.67 -6.96 -10.76
CA SER A 27 -14.87 -6.65 -11.95
C SER A 27 -13.44 -7.19 -11.85
N ARG A 28 -12.81 -7.09 -10.67
CA ARG A 28 -11.49 -7.68 -10.40
C ARG A 28 -11.53 -9.20 -10.37
N ALA A 29 -12.55 -9.77 -9.74
CA ALA A 29 -12.73 -11.22 -9.69
C ALA A 29 -12.88 -11.81 -11.11
N LEU A 30 -13.70 -11.17 -11.94
CA LEU A 30 -13.86 -11.53 -13.35
C LEU A 30 -12.55 -11.39 -14.11
N ALA A 31 -11.83 -10.28 -13.94
CA ALA A 31 -10.54 -10.08 -14.60
C ALA A 31 -9.51 -11.17 -14.26
N TYR A 32 -9.49 -11.64 -13.01
CA TYR A 32 -8.66 -12.77 -12.60
C TYR A 32 -9.11 -14.09 -13.20
N GLU A 33 -10.42 -14.34 -13.28
CA GLU A 33 -10.98 -15.56 -13.86
C GLU A 33 -10.76 -15.64 -15.38
N THR A 34 -10.87 -14.51 -16.07
CA THR A 34 -10.74 -14.43 -17.54
C THR A 34 -9.33 -14.06 -18.00
N GLU A 35 -8.38 -13.90 -17.09
CA GLU A 35 -7.00 -13.46 -17.36
C GLU A 35 -6.93 -12.17 -18.18
N THR A 36 -7.87 -11.25 -17.95
CA THR A 36 -7.92 -9.94 -18.61
C THR A 36 -7.33 -8.84 -17.72
N PRO A 37 -6.91 -7.71 -18.29
CA PRO A 37 -6.50 -6.55 -17.49
C PRO A 37 -7.60 -6.12 -16.50
N ILE A 38 -7.19 -5.69 -15.30
CA ILE A 38 -8.12 -5.16 -14.31
C ILE A 38 -8.66 -3.82 -14.84
N PRO A 39 -9.98 -3.58 -14.82
CA PRO A 39 -10.54 -2.30 -15.25
C PRO A 39 -9.99 -1.12 -14.44
N ASP A 40 -9.59 -0.06 -15.15
CA ASP A 40 -9.05 1.15 -14.55
C ASP A 40 -10.03 1.85 -13.60
N PRO A 41 -9.54 2.66 -12.65
CA PRO A 41 -10.40 3.49 -11.79
C PRO A 41 -11.33 4.43 -12.57
N ALA A 42 -10.96 4.81 -13.79
CA ALA A 42 -11.82 5.61 -14.66
C ALA A 42 -13.00 4.81 -15.25
N VAL A 43 -12.85 3.49 -15.41
CA VAL A 43 -13.86 2.59 -15.99
C VAL A 43 -14.79 2.06 -14.90
N ASP A 44 -14.27 1.68 -13.75
CA ASP A 44 -15.05 1.15 -12.62
C ASP A 44 -14.66 1.82 -11.28
N PRO A 45 -14.99 3.10 -11.06
CA PRO A 45 -14.58 3.83 -9.87
C PRO A 45 -15.09 3.20 -8.56
N ALA A 46 -16.18 2.44 -8.60
CA ALA A 46 -16.75 1.78 -7.42
C ALA A 46 -15.88 0.62 -6.90
N ALA A 47 -15.05 0.02 -7.77
CA ALA A 47 -14.10 -1.02 -7.39
C ALA A 47 -12.78 -0.49 -6.82
N TRP A 48 -12.58 0.84 -6.77
CA TRP A 48 -11.32 1.46 -6.37
C TRP A 48 -11.51 2.46 -5.23
N HIS A 49 -10.61 2.41 -4.25
CA HIS A 49 -10.40 3.47 -3.28
C HIS A 49 -9.36 4.43 -3.85
N SER A 50 -9.72 5.70 -3.99
CA SER A 50 -8.81 6.71 -4.55
C SER A 50 -8.56 7.83 -3.55
N GLU A 51 -7.29 8.15 -3.31
CA GLU A 51 -6.88 9.28 -2.49
C GLU A 51 -5.98 10.22 -3.27
N THR A 52 -6.22 11.51 -3.11
CA THR A 52 -5.35 12.55 -3.66
C THR A 52 -4.39 13.02 -2.56
N ALA A 53 -3.12 13.17 -2.89
CA ALA A 53 -2.20 13.91 -2.04
C ALA A 53 -1.24 14.79 -2.87
N GLU A 54 -0.57 15.66 -2.13
CA GLU A 54 0.41 16.60 -2.66
C GLU A 54 1.81 16.00 -2.52
N LEU A 55 2.67 16.30 -3.50
CA LEU A 55 4.02 15.79 -3.59
C LEU A 55 5.00 16.93 -3.83
N ASP A 56 5.94 17.13 -2.92
CA ASP A 56 7.06 18.04 -3.15
C ASP A 56 8.13 17.35 -3.99
N VAL A 57 8.42 17.91 -5.16
CA VAL A 57 9.40 17.38 -6.10
C VAL A 57 10.52 18.38 -6.28
N ARG A 58 11.77 17.94 -6.11
CA ARG A 58 12.92 18.74 -6.53
C ARG A 58 13.29 18.36 -7.96
N ALA A 59 12.94 19.23 -8.90
CA ALA A 59 13.22 19.08 -10.31
C ALA A 59 14.64 19.59 -10.65
N PHE A 60 15.34 18.82 -11.48
CA PHE A 60 16.66 19.15 -12.03
C PHE A 60 17.70 19.51 -10.97
N GLY A 61 17.62 18.89 -9.78
CA GLY A 61 18.50 19.18 -8.64
C GLY A 61 18.47 20.62 -8.09
N ALA A 62 17.71 21.54 -8.68
CA ALA A 62 17.82 22.98 -8.41
C ALA A 62 16.48 23.66 -8.12
N ARG A 63 15.36 23.12 -8.61
CA ARG A 63 14.06 23.77 -8.54
C ARG A 63 13.08 22.93 -7.74
N ASP A 64 12.64 23.43 -6.59
CA ASP A 64 11.54 22.81 -5.84
C ASP A 64 10.22 23.17 -6.54
N VAL A 65 9.48 22.14 -6.94
CA VAL A 65 8.18 22.23 -7.58
C VAL A 65 7.17 21.42 -6.76
N HIS A 66 6.13 22.10 -6.33
CA HIS A 66 5.03 21.49 -5.60
C HIS A 66 4.04 20.88 -6.60
N VAL A 67 3.82 19.58 -6.51
CA VAL A 67 2.89 18.82 -7.35
C VAL A 67 1.63 18.53 -6.54
N THR A 68 0.58 19.30 -6.80
CA THR A 68 -0.63 19.30 -5.96
C THR A 68 -1.59 18.15 -6.23
N CYS A 69 -1.50 17.49 -7.38
CA CYS A 69 -2.61 16.66 -7.86
C CYS A 69 -2.12 15.25 -8.23
N THR A 70 -1.64 14.52 -7.23
CA THR A 70 -1.33 13.09 -7.37
C THR A 70 -2.46 12.25 -6.78
N GLN A 71 -3.08 11.40 -7.59
CA GLN A 71 -4.14 10.48 -7.18
C GLN A 71 -3.59 9.05 -7.16
N LEU A 72 -3.71 8.38 -6.02
CA LEU A 72 -3.38 6.98 -5.83
C LEU A 72 -4.65 6.17 -5.64
N SER A 73 -4.84 5.16 -6.50
CA SER A 73 -6.01 4.29 -6.48
C SER A 73 -5.61 2.86 -6.16
N LEU A 74 -6.28 2.29 -5.16
CA LEU A 74 -6.13 0.92 -4.69
C LEU A 74 -7.42 0.13 -4.86
N PRO A 75 -7.38 -1.13 -5.31
CA PRO A 75 -8.59 -1.89 -5.59
C PRO A 75 -9.21 -2.37 -4.28
N LEU A 76 -10.52 -2.19 -4.15
CA LEU A 76 -11.29 -2.59 -2.98
C LEU A 76 -11.50 -4.12 -2.91
N PRO A 77 -11.69 -4.68 -1.70
CA PRO A 77 -11.50 -4.03 -0.40
C PRO A 77 -10.02 -3.75 -0.11
N LEU A 78 -9.72 -2.83 0.82
CA LEU A 78 -8.35 -2.54 1.30
C LEU A 78 -7.79 -3.67 2.21
N GLU A 79 -8.07 -4.91 1.85
CA GLU A 79 -7.63 -6.11 2.51
C GLU A 79 -6.94 -7.02 1.49
N TYR A 80 -5.67 -7.35 1.75
CA TYR A 80 -4.84 -8.07 0.79
C TYR A 80 -4.20 -9.28 1.43
N ALA A 81 -4.20 -10.39 0.70
CA ALA A 81 -3.58 -11.63 1.15
C ALA A 81 -2.04 -11.52 1.12
N ARG A 82 -1.38 -12.13 2.10
CA ARG A 82 0.08 -12.24 2.10
C ARG A 82 0.54 -13.13 0.94
N GLY A 83 1.73 -12.85 0.42
CA GLY A 83 2.29 -13.56 -0.72
C GLY A 83 1.71 -13.14 -2.07
N HIS A 84 0.73 -12.24 -2.10
CA HIS A 84 0.08 -11.78 -3.33
C HIS A 84 0.53 -10.36 -3.69
N TRP A 85 0.16 -9.95 -4.90
CA TRP A 85 0.44 -8.62 -5.44
C TRP A 85 -0.78 -7.73 -5.24
N ILE A 86 -0.54 -6.48 -4.82
CA ILE A 86 -1.56 -5.43 -4.76
C ILE A 86 -1.39 -4.60 -6.02
N PRO A 87 -2.36 -4.62 -6.96
CA PRO A 87 -2.35 -3.69 -8.07
C PRO A 87 -2.63 -2.28 -7.55
N PHE A 88 -2.09 -1.27 -8.21
CA PHE A 88 -2.42 0.13 -7.97
C PHE A 88 -2.43 0.91 -9.28
N HIS A 89 -3.17 2.01 -9.28
CA HIS A 89 -3.13 3.00 -10.35
C HIS A 89 -2.72 4.35 -9.77
N LEU A 90 -1.83 5.05 -10.46
CA LEU A 90 -1.27 6.34 -10.04
C LEU A 90 -1.47 7.35 -11.16
N ALA A 91 -2.14 8.46 -10.86
CA ALA A 91 -2.28 9.59 -11.78
C ALA A 91 -1.61 10.82 -11.19
N VAL A 92 -0.59 11.35 -11.86
CA VAL A 92 0.16 12.54 -11.46
C VAL A 92 -0.22 13.68 -12.38
N SER A 93 -0.73 14.77 -11.82
CA SER A 93 -1.02 15.98 -12.61
C SER A 93 -0.34 17.22 -12.04
N CYS A 94 0.18 18.05 -12.94
CA CYS A 94 0.98 19.22 -12.61
C CYS A 94 0.85 20.28 -13.71
N GLY A 95 0.97 21.56 -13.34
CA GLY A 95 0.99 22.66 -14.30
C GLY A 95 2.27 22.74 -15.13
N ASP A 96 3.35 22.08 -14.69
CA ASP A 96 4.67 22.09 -15.32
C ASP A 96 4.93 20.77 -16.07
N GLU A 97 4.91 20.83 -17.41
CA GLU A 97 5.12 19.65 -18.25
C GLU A 97 6.51 19.05 -18.11
N GLN A 98 7.55 19.87 -17.85
CA GLN A 98 8.91 19.36 -17.69
C GLN A 98 9.02 18.50 -16.43
N VAL A 99 8.30 18.87 -15.37
CA VAL A 99 8.23 18.07 -14.13
C VAL A 99 7.44 16.79 -14.35
N LEU A 100 6.35 16.84 -15.11
CA LEU A 100 5.60 15.63 -15.47
C LEU A 100 6.45 14.63 -16.25
N ASP A 101 7.26 15.11 -17.19
CA ASP A 101 8.16 14.26 -17.97
C ASP A 101 9.26 13.67 -17.09
N LEU A 102 9.79 14.47 -16.15
CA LEU A 102 10.76 14.00 -15.15
C LEU A 102 10.18 12.87 -14.28
N LEU A 103 8.97 13.07 -13.73
CA LEU A 103 8.27 12.06 -12.93
C LEU A 103 7.84 10.83 -13.72
N SER A 104 7.76 10.93 -15.05
CA SER A 104 7.52 9.80 -15.95
C SER A 104 8.77 8.94 -16.19
N THR A 105 9.94 9.39 -15.73
CA THR A 105 11.17 8.62 -15.86
C THR A 105 11.15 7.43 -14.88
N PRO A 106 11.55 6.23 -15.33
CA PRO A 106 11.64 5.07 -14.43
C PRO A 106 12.52 5.39 -13.21
N GLY A 107 11.98 5.17 -12.01
CA GLY A 107 12.68 5.42 -10.74
C GLY A 107 12.59 6.84 -10.20
N ALA A 108 11.90 7.76 -10.89
CA ALA A 108 11.62 9.10 -10.37
C ALA A 108 10.61 9.09 -9.20
N LEU A 109 9.72 8.08 -9.19
CA LEU A 109 8.74 7.83 -8.14
C LEU A 109 9.10 6.53 -7.43
N ASP A 110 8.87 6.49 -6.13
CA ASP A 110 8.94 5.28 -5.32
C ASP A 110 7.57 5.09 -4.68
N VAL A 111 6.93 3.94 -4.92
CA VAL A 111 5.67 3.56 -4.27
C VAL A 111 6.02 2.48 -3.26
N VAL A 112 5.74 2.70 -1.98
CA VAL A 112 6.23 1.87 -0.90
C VAL A 112 5.08 1.40 -0.03
N LEU A 113 5.17 0.16 0.42
CA LEU A 113 4.31 -0.38 1.46
C LEU A 113 5.04 -0.18 2.78
N ASP A 114 4.52 0.70 3.63
CA ASP A 114 5.10 1.02 4.92
C ASP A 114 4.35 0.33 6.05
N ARG A 115 5.11 -0.22 6.99
CA ARG A 115 4.58 -0.77 8.23
C ARG A 115 4.83 0.20 9.38
N GLN A 116 3.79 0.51 10.15
CA GLN A 116 3.86 1.37 11.33
C GLN A 116 3.37 0.65 12.57
N LEU A 117 4.14 0.74 13.66
CA LEU A 117 3.81 0.25 14.99
C LEU A 117 3.42 1.44 15.86
N ARG A 118 2.23 1.39 16.46
CA ARG A 118 1.76 2.38 17.43
C ARG A 118 1.69 1.77 18.82
N LEU A 119 2.35 2.41 19.78
CA LEU A 119 2.32 2.07 21.20
C LEU A 119 1.68 3.21 22.01
N SER A 120 0.69 2.91 22.85
CA SER A 120 0.09 3.91 23.76
C SER A 120 0.55 3.70 25.22
N GLU A 121 1.07 4.77 25.83
CA GLU A 121 1.52 4.79 27.24
C GLU A 121 0.34 5.06 28.20
N THR A 122 0.41 4.52 29.42
CA THR A 122 -0.76 4.43 30.34
C THR A 122 -0.89 5.58 31.34
N LYS A 123 -0.24 6.74 31.17
CA LYS A 123 -0.23 7.77 32.23
C LYS A 123 -0.62 9.16 31.75
N LYS A 124 -1.89 9.52 32.01
CA LYS A 124 -2.48 10.87 32.25
C LYS A 124 -2.09 12.07 31.35
N ARG A 125 -1.44 11.87 30.21
CA ARG A 125 -1.38 12.86 29.12
C ARG A 125 -1.70 12.15 27.82
N ALA A 126 -2.93 12.33 27.35
CA ALA A 126 -3.48 11.66 26.17
C ALA A 126 -2.89 12.16 24.82
N SER A 127 -1.64 12.65 24.80
CA SER A 127 -1.13 13.42 23.66
C SER A 127 0.07 12.82 22.91
N GLU A 128 0.66 11.70 23.34
CA GLU A 128 1.86 11.18 22.65
C GLU A 128 1.79 9.65 22.50
N ALA A 129 1.05 9.17 21.51
CA ALA A 129 1.25 7.81 21.00
C ALA A 129 2.63 7.74 20.36
N ARG A 130 3.46 6.78 20.77
CA ARG A 130 4.79 6.60 20.17
C ARG A 130 4.62 5.79 18.89
N GLU A 131 4.72 6.48 17.76
CA GLU A 131 4.75 5.84 16.44
C GLU A 131 6.20 5.44 16.11
N SER A 132 6.39 4.23 15.60
CA SER A 132 7.67 3.85 14.99
C SER A 132 7.89 4.66 13.70
N PRO A 133 9.15 4.95 13.31
CA PRO A 133 9.40 5.46 11.97
C PRO A 133 8.81 4.51 10.91
N PRO A 134 8.43 5.03 9.73
CA PRO A 134 8.00 4.20 8.61
C PRO A 134 9.04 3.12 8.32
N ASN A 135 8.58 1.88 8.16
CA ASN A 135 9.42 0.75 7.82
C ASN A 135 8.94 0.16 6.50
N ALA A 136 9.66 0.48 5.42
CA ALA A 136 9.39 -0.03 4.08
C ALA A 136 9.46 -1.56 4.08
N VAL A 137 8.32 -2.22 3.85
CA VAL A 137 8.16 -3.67 3.79
C VAL A 137 7.89 -4.20 2.37
N GLY A 138 7.72 -3.29 1.41
CA GLY A 138 7.55 -3.63 -0.01
C GLY A 138 7.79 -2.41 -0.89
N HIS A 139 8.24 -2.66 -2.12
CA HIS A 139 8.41 -1.64 -3.15
C HIS A 139 7.54 -1.99 -4.35
N GLY A 140 6.84 -0.99 -4.84
CA GLY A 140 5.99 -1.05 -6.01
C GLY A 140 6.82 -1.00 -7.28
N ARG A 141 6.36 -1.71 -8.30
CA ARG A 141 6.81 -1.57 -9.68
C ARG A 141 5.69 -0.95 -10.46
N TYR A 142 6.02 -0.01 -11.34
CA TYR A 142 5.03 0.70 -12.14
C TYR A 142 5.52 0.92 -13.56
N TRP A 143 4.58 1.11 -14.47
CA TRP A 143 4.79 1.39 -15.87
C TRP A 143 3.81 2.46 -16.37
N PRO A 144 4.20 3.30 -17.33
CA PRO A 144 3.32 4.35 -17.84
C PRO A 144 2.19 3.75 -18.68
N VAL A 145 0.98 4.23 -18.46
CA VAL A 145 -0.19 3.90 -19.28
C VAL A 145 -0.25 4.87 -20.46
N ARG A 146 -0.27 4.31 -21.68
CA ARG A 146 -0.45 5.07 -22.92
C ARG A 146 -1.94 5.09 -23.27
N SER A 147 -2.69 5.99 -22.64
CA SER A 147 -4.08 6.26 -23.05
C SER A 147 -4.12 7.39 -24.09
N ALA A 148 -4.90 7.20 -25.16
CA ALA A 148 -5.12 8.22 -26.18
C ALA A 148 -6.00 9.38 -25.69
N ASP A 149 -6.81 9.15 -24.65
CA ASP A 149 -7.77 10.12 -24.09
C ASP A 149 -7.24 10.79 -22.81
N ARG A 150 -5.92 10.94 -22.73
CA ARG A 150 -5.24 11.37 -21.51
C ARG A 150 -5.37 12.89 -21.35
N PRO A 151 -5.69 13.40 -20.15
CA PRO A 151 -5.64 14.83 -19.91
C PRO A 151 -4.22 15.34 -20.18
N VAL A 152 -4.11 16.46 -20.91
CA VAL A 152 -2.83 17.02 -21.41
C VAL A 152 -1.77 17.11 -20.30
N ARG A 153 -2.20 17.39 -19.06
CA ARG A 153 -1.35 17.63 -17.89
C ARG A 153 -1.38 16.53 -16.83
N THR A 154 -1.76 15.32 -17.20
CA THR A 154 -1.80 14.17 -16.29
C THR A 154 -0.97 13.03 -16.85
N ARG A 155 -0.11 12.40 -16.03
CA ARG A 155 0.64 11.17 -16.31
C ARG A 155 0.02 10.02 -15.53
N CYS A 156 -0.42 8.96 -16.21
CA CYS A 156 -1.01 7.79 -15.57
C CYS A 156 -0.03 6.62 -15.58
N PHE A 157 0.00 5.86 -14.50
CA PHE A 157 0.82 4.69 -14.31
C PHE A 157 -0.03 3.58 -13.69
N GLU A 158 0.20 2.37 -14.16
CA GLU A 158 -0.25 1.15 -13.52
C GLU A 158 0.92 0.52 -12.80
N GLY A 159 0.65 -0.23 -11.74
CA GLY A 159 1.69 -0.92 -11.04
C GLY A 159 1.20 -1.99 -10.08
N GLU A 160 2.17 -2.66 -9.47
CA GLU A 160 1.94 -3.71 -8.50
C GLU A 160 2.96 -3.64 -7.37
N ILE A 161 2.53 -3.98 -6.15
CA ILE A 161 3.41 -4.09 -4.99
C ILE A 161 3.26 -5.46 -4.34
N LYS A 162 4.38 -6.14 -4.08
CA LYS A 162 4.38 -7.48 -3.50
C LYS A 162 4.17 -7.42 -2.00
N VAL A 163 3.15 -8.11 -1.49
CA VAL A 163 2.99 -8.37 -0.07
C VAL A 163 3.80 -9.61 0.29
N ILE A 164 4.92 -9.43 1.00
CA ILE A 164 5.76 -10.57 1.39
C ILE A 164 4.97 -11.55 2.29
N ALA A 165 5.21 -12.86 2.12
CA ALA A 165 4.48 -13.90 2.85
C ALA A 165 4.67 -13.80 4.38
N GLN A 166 5.82 -13.30 4.81
CA GLN A 166 6.20 -13.13 6.21
C GLN A 166 5.68 -11.82 6.82
N LEU A 167 4.94 -10.99 6.06
CA LEU A 167 4.41 -9.75 6.58
C LEU A 167 3.45 -10.03 7.74
N MET A 168 3.62 -9.31 8.85
CA MET A 168 2.67 -9.38 9.96
C MET A 168 1.38 -8.65 9.55
N GLN A 169 0.25 -9.30 9.78
CA GLN A 169 -1.06 -8.72 9.46
C GLN A 169 -1.34 -7.50 10.33
N SER A 170 -2.03 -6.50 9.78
CA SER A 170 -2.51 -5.36 10.55
C SER A 170 -3.44 -5.83 11.66
N PHE A 171 -3.23 -5.32 12.87
CA PHE A 171 -4.07 -5.62 14.03
C PHE A 171 -4.15 -4.39 14.94
N SER A 172 -5.23 -4.33 15.71
CA SER A 172 -5.39 -3.36 16.79
C SER A 172 -5.68 -4.11 18.08
N TYR A 173 -4.88 -3.85 19.10
CA TYR A 173 -5.06 -4.29 20.48
C TYR A 173 -4.94 -3.03 21.35
N PRO A 174 -5.61 -2.92 22.52
CA PRO A 174 -5.84 -1.64 23.21
C PRO A 174 -4.64 -0.68 23.38
N ARG A 175 -3.40 -1.20 23.42
CA ARG A 175 -2.18 -0.38 23.55
C ARG A 175 -1.15 -0.59 22.45
N LEU A 176 -1.48 -1.41 21.46
CA LEU A 176 -0.58 -1.87 20.42
C LEU A 176 -1.37 -2.02 19.12
N ALA A 177 -1.06 -1.20 18.14
CA ALA A 177 -1.59 -1.34 16.80
C ALA A 177 -0.46 -1.49 15.77
N LEU A 178 -0.68 -2.35 14.80
CA LEU A 178 0.15 -2.49 13.61
C LEU A 178 -0.71 -2.12 12.40
N SER A 179 -0.30 -1.08 11.68
CA SER A 179 -0.93 -0.67 10.42
C SER A 179 0.06 -0.80 9.28
N VAL A 180 -0.49 -1.06 8.09
CA VAL A 180 0.24 -1.06 6.83
C VAL A 180 -0.42 -0.03 5.94
N SER A 181 0.36 0.91 5.44
CA SER A 181 -0.07 2.01 4.58
C SER A 181 0.75 1.98 3.29
N MET A 182 0.14 2.40 2.18
CA MET A 182 0.89 2.62 0.94
C MET A 182 1.21 4.10 0.82
N SER A 183 2.47 4.42 0.61
CA SER A 183 2.99 5.78 0.44
C SER A 183 3.67 5.91 -0.92
N TYR A 184 3.82 7.15 -1.40
CA TYR A 184 4.62 7.42 -2.58
C TYR A 184 5.53 8.62 -2.31
N LEU A 185 6.73 8.58 -2.87
CA LEU A 185 7.76 9.59 -2.70
C LEU A 185 8.41 9.90 -4.04
N SER A 186 8.76 11.16 -4.27
CA SER A 186 9.64 11.53 -5.38
C SER A 186 11.08 11.32 -4.95
N ARG A 187 11.87 10.64 -5.78
CA ARG A 187 13.33 10.61 -5.60
C ARG A 187 13.91 11.88 -6.22
N LYS A 188 14.97 12.43 -5.61
CA LYS A 188 15.69 13.59 -6.16
C LYS A 188 16.10 13.27 -7.60
N CYS A 189 15.54 14.00 -8.56
CA CYS A 189 15.80 13.87 -9.98
C CYS A 189 16.68 15.03 -10.49
#